data_AF-A0A3D2A517-F1
#
_entry.id   AF-A0A3D2A517-F1
#
_cell.length_a   1.000
_cell.length_b   1.000
_cell.length_c   1.000
_cell.angle_alpha   90.00
_cell.angle_beta   90.00
_cell.angle_gamma   90.00
#
_symmetry.space_group_name_H-M   'P 1'
#
loop_
_entity.id
_entity.type
_entity.pdbx_description
1 polymer ?
#
loop_
_entity_poly.entity_id
_entity_poly.type
_entity_poly.pdbx_seq_one_letter_code
_entity_poly.pdbx_strand_id
1 'polypeptide(L)'
;MIGTAVLLLSGCATTQSLTPQQCQASNWQEVGYADGIRGRSGAYFGHYTNQCASVGGAMPNRIQWEQGRQQGLKTYCTELNAYKLGREGYDWQPVCPLEGIEKLEEAYSQGRYYYIRQRDLDYLRTPYPFGYGFGRFDYGYRPFGYAW
;
A
#
# COMPACT_ATOMS: atom_id res chain seq x y z
N MET A 1 -28.70 5.52 -40.73
CA MET A 1 -27.26 5.85 -40.70
C MET A 1 -26.69 5.28 -39.41
N ILE A 2 -26.03 4.11 -39.48
CA ILE A 2 -25.50 3.40 -38.32
C ILE A 2 -24.04 3.84 -38.17
N GLY A 3 -23.75 4.67 -37.17
CA GLY A 3 -22.40 5.11 -36.84
C GLY A 3 -21.86 4.28 -35.68
N THR A 4 -21.08 3.25 -35.97
CA THR A 4 -20.32 2.48 -34.98
C THR A 4 -19.20 3.34 -34.40
N ALA A 5 -19.35 3.76 -33.15
CA ALA A 5 -18.30 4.43 -32.38
C ALA A 5 -17.31 3.37 -31.84
N VAL A 6 -16.09 3.37 -32.38
CA VAL A 6 -14.98 2.58 -31.86
C VAL A 6 -14.38 3.34 -30.66
N LEU A 7 -14.68 2.87 -29.45
CA LEU A 7 -14.01 3.32 -28.23
C LEU A 7 -12.65 2.61 -28.14
N LEU A 8 -11.58 3.30 -28.53
CA LEU A 8 -10.20 2.87 -28.29
C LEU A 8 -9.90 3.01 -26.80
N LEU A 9 -9.87 1.89 -26.08
CA LEU A 9 -9.31 1.82 -24.74
C LEU A 9 -7.78 1.89 -24.84
N SER A 10 -7.20 3.08 -24.69
CA SER A 10 -5.76 3.27 -24.47
C SER A 10 -5.39 2.96 -23.01
N GLY A 11 -5.42 1.68 -22.67
CA GLY A 11 -4.85 1.16 -21.42
C GLY A 11 -3.33 1.01 -21.53
N CYS A 12 -2.59 2.12 -21.40
CA CYS A 12 -1.17 2.05 -21.05
C CYS A 12 -1.04 2.43 -19.59
N ALA A 13 -1.16 1.43 -18.71
CA ALA A 13 -0.60 1.51 -17.37
C ALA A 13 0.91 1.77 -17.54
N THR A 14 1.31 3.02 -17.35
CA THR A 14 2.72 3.41 -17.34
C THR A 14 3.38 2.73 -16.16
N THR A 15 4.00 1.57 -16.41
CA THR A 15 5.10 1.10 -15.59
C THR A 15 6.18 2.17 -15.70
N GLN A 16 6.15 3.17 -14.82
CA GLN A 16 7.18 4.20 -14.72
C GLN A 16 8.43 3.55 -14.13
N SER A 17 9.11 2.74 -14.93
CA SER A 17 10.53 2.45 -14.73
C SER A 17 11.24 3.80 -14.77
N LEU A 18 11.94 4.16 -13.69
CA LEU A 18 12.70 5.40 -13.64
C LEU A 18 13.67 5.43 -14.83
N THR A 19 13.58 6.48 -15.64
CA THR A 19 14.53 6.69 -16.73
C THR A 19 15.87 7.22 -16.17
N PRO A 20 17.00 7.07 -16.89
CA PRO A 20 18.28 7.60 -16.44
C PRO A 20 18.23 9.11 -16.12
N GLN A 21 17.44 9.85 -16.89
CA GLN A 21 17.23 11.28 -16.72
C GLN A 21 16.41 11.59 -15.46
N GLN A 22 15.41 10.76 -15.13
CA GLN A 22 14.66 10.90 -13.88
C GLN A 22 15.57 10.68 -12.68
N CYS A 23 16.47 9.70 -12.71
CA CYS A 23 17.44 9.49 -11.63
C CYS A 23 18.34 10.71 -11.38
N GLN A 24 18.68 11.46 -12.42
CA GLN A 24 19.55 12.63 -12.33
C GLN A 24 18.81 13.94 -12.03
N ALA A 25 17.62 14.14 -12.61
CA ALA A 25 16.87 15.40 -12.53
C ALA A 25 15.72 15.38 -11.51
N SER A 26 15.44 14.24 -10.87
CA SER A 26 14.38 14.16 -9.87
C SER A 26 14.69 14.95 -8.61
N ASN A 27 13.68 15.67 -8.13
CA ASN A 27 13.67 16.22 -6.78
C ASN A 27 13.47 15.08 -5.77
N TRP A 28 14.57 14.57 -5.23
CA TRP A 28 14.54 13.44 -4.30
C TRP A 28 13.77 13.75 -3.02
N GLN A 29 13.72 15.02 -2.58
CA GLN A 29 12.91 15.42 -1.43
C GLN A 29 11.42 15.25 -1.71
N GLU A 30 10.93 15.60 -2.89
CA GLU A 30 9.53 15.42 -3.26
C GLU A 30 9.16 13.95 -3.41
N VAL A 31 10.05 13.15 -4.01
CA VAL A 31 9.91 11.69 -4.08
C VAL A 31 9.81 11.10 -2.67
N GLY A 32 10.71 11.53 -1.77
CA GLY A 32 10.69 11.14 -0.36
C GLY A 32 9.38 11.51 0.32
N TYR A 33 8.89 12.73 0.12
CA TYR A 33 7.63 13.19 0.68
C TYR A 33 6.43 12.32 0.23
N ALA A 34 6.32 12.04 -1.06
CA ALA A 34 5.29 11.15 -1.60
C ALA A 34 5.40 9.73 -1.02
N ASP A 35 6.61 9.23 -0.81
CA ASP A 35 6.86 7.94 -0.18
C ASP A 35 6.48 7.92 1.31
N GLY A 36 6.75 9.02 2.01
CA GLY A 36 6.38 9.23 3.40
C GLY A 36 4.86 9.23 3.59
N ILE A 37 4.11 9.90 2.72
CA ILE A 37 2.63 9.90 2.74
C ILE A 37 2.08 8.47 2.57
N ARG A 38 2.78 7.61 1.84
CA ARG A 38 2.40 6.22 1.60
C ARG A 38 2.90 5.25 2.68
N GLY A 39 3.63 5.74 3.70
CA GLY A 39 4.19 4.91 4.76
C GLY A 39 5.32 3.99 4.31
N ARG A 40 6.04 4.34 3.23
CA ARG A 40 7.17 3.52 2.76
C ARG A 40 8.32 3.55 3.77
N SER A 41 8.88 2.38 4.03
CA SER A 41 10.01 2.22 4.95
C SER A 41 11.32 2.74 4.33
N GLY A 42 12.31 3.02 5.18
CA GLY A 42 13.65 3.42 4.74
C GLY A 42 14.31 2.42 3.79
N ALA A 43 13.98 1.14 3.91
CA ALA A 43 14.48 0.07 3.05
C ALA A 43 14.01 0.23 1.59
N TYR A 44 12.89 0.91 1.35
CA TYR A 44 12.37 1.15 0.01
C TYR A 44 13.33 1.99 -0.84
N PHE A 45 14.22 2.78 -0.23
CA PHE A 45 15.23 3.53 -0.97
C PHE A 45 16.15 2.64 -1.82
N GLY A 46 16.41 1.40 -1.38
CA GLY A 46 17.20 0.43 -2.13
C GLY A 46 16.59 0.08 -3.49
N HIS A 47 15.27 0.23 -3.64
CA HIS A 47 14.60 0.07 -4.93
C HIS A 47 15.06 1.15 -5.92
N TYR A 48 15.18 2.40 -5.49
CA TYR A 48 15.67 3.49 -6.35
C TYR A 48 17.13 3.31 -6.72
N THR A 49 17.98 2.87 -5.79
CA THR A 49 19.40 2.63 -6.10
C THR A 49 19.55 1.53 -7.14
N ASN A 50 18.77 0.45 -7.04
CA ASN A 50 18.82 -0.65 -8.00
C ASN A 50 18.28 -0.24 -9.37
N GLN A 51 17.16 0.47 -9.41
CA GLN A 51 16.59 0.93 -10.67
C GLN A 51 17.51 1.92 -11.39
N CYS A 52 18.06 2.91 -10.69
CA CYS A 52 18.96 3.87 -11.29
C CYS A 52 20.28 3.24 -11.73
N ALA A 53 20.80 2.27 -10.99
CA ALA A 53 21.97 1.48 -11.42
C ALA A 53 21.69 0.68 -12.69
N SER A 54 20.51 0.04 -12.81
CA SER A 54 20.16 -0.78 -13.98
C SER A 54 20.07 0.00 -15.29
N VAL A 55 19.76 1.30 -15.22
CA VAL A 55 19.62 2.17 -16.38
C VAL A 55 20.86 3.05 -16.60
N GLY A 56 21.92 2.89 -15.79
CA GLY A 56 23.12 3.72 -15.85
C GLY A 56 22.89 5.19 -15.47
N GLY A 57 21.86 5.47 -14.66
CA GLY A 57 21.53 6.80 -14.17
C GLY A 57 22.41 7.23 -12.98
N ALA A 58 22.32 8.52 -12.64
CA ALA A 58 23.00 9.06 -11.45
C ALA A 58 22.47 8.42 -10.16
N MET A 59 23.32 8.34 -9.13
CA MET A 59 22.94 7.80 -7.83
C MET A 59 21.89 8.69 -7.14
N PRO A 60 20.77 8.12 -6.68
CA PRO A 60 19.76 8.84 -5.90
C PRO A 60 20.32 9.51 -4.64
N ASN A 61 19.82 10.70 -4.29
CA ASN A 61 20.23 11.39 -3.08
C ASN A 61 19.44 10.89 -1.85
N ARG A 62 20.08 10.04 -1.04
CA ARG A 62 19.46 9.46 0.16
C ARG A 62 19.06 10.49 1.20
N ILE A 63 19.88 11.53 1.40
CA ILE A 63 19.65 12.53 2.45
C ILE A 63 18.40 13.36 2.13
N GLN A 64 18.29 13.83 0.88
CA GLN A 64 17.13 14.59 0.43
C GLN A 64 15.85 13.75 0.48
N TRP A 65 15.92 12.50 0.00
CA TRP A 65 14.79 11.57 0.08
C TRP A 65 14.33 11.33 1.51
N GLU A 66 15.25 11.07 2.43
CA GLU A 66 14.90 10.82 3.83
C GLU A 66 14.28 12.05 4.49
N GLN A 67 14.78 13.26 4.20
CA GLN A 67 14.20 14.51 4.69
C GLN A 67 12.75 14.69 4.23
N GLY A 68 12.48 14.45 2.94
CA GLY A 68 11.13 14.47 2.40
C GLY A 68 10.25 13.41 3.05
N ARG A 69 10.76 12.18 3.20
CA ARG A 69 10.03 11.06 3.80
C ARG A 69 9.59 11.35 5.21
N GLN A 70 10.46 11.92 6.03
CA GLN A 70 10.12 12.32 7.39
C GLN A 70 9.02 13.40 7.42
N GLN A 71 8.99 14.31 6.44
CA GLN A 71 7.90 15.28 6.31
C GLN A 71 6.58 14.61 5.92
N GLY A 72 6.59 13.70 4.95
CA GLY A 72 5.38 12.98 4.51
C GLY A 72 4.84 12.02 5.57
N LEU A 73 5.72 11.42 6.37
CA LEU A 73 5.34 10.54 7.47
C LEU A 73 4.47 11.24 8.52
N LYS A 74 4.60 12.56 8.69
CA LYS A 74 3.71 13.31 9.60
C LYS A 74 2.24 13.23 9.17
N THR A 75 1.97 13.09 7.87
CA THR A 75 0.62 12.91 7.34
C THR A 75 0.17 11.45 7.43
N TYR A 76 1.09 10.50 7.23
CA TYR A 76 0.79 9.07 7.34
C TYR A 76 0.53 8.63 8.79
N CYS A 77 1.35 9.11 9.73
CA CYS A 77 1.34 8.76 11.14
C CYS A 77 0.30 9.56 11.92
N THR A 78 -0.97 9.32 11.57
CA THR A 78 -2.12 9.90 12.26
C THR A 78 -3.08 8.79 12.66
N GLU A 79 -3.76 8.94 13.80
CA GLU A 79 -4.72 7.95 14.30
C GLU A 79 -5.83 7.68 13.27
N LEU A 80 -6.33 8.75 12.62
CA LEU A 80 -7.35 8.64 11.57
C LEU A 80 -6.86 7.80 10.38
N ASN A 81 -5.62 8.02 9.92
CA ASN A 81 -5.09 7.25 8.81
C ASN A 81 -4.84 5.79 9.19
N ALA A 82 -4.31 5.53 10.39
CA ALA A 82 -4.14 4.18 10.94
C ALA A 82 -5.48 3.44 11.01
N TYR A 83 -6.53 4.07 11.55
CA TYR A 83 -7.88 3.51 11.57
C TYR A 83 -8.42 3.21 10.16
N LYS A 84 -8.27 4.16 9.21
CA LYS A 84 -8.71 3.98 7.82
C LYS A 84 -8.03 2.78 7.16
N LEU A 85 -6.71 2.66 7.27
CA LEU A 85 -5.96 1.52 6.73
C LEU A 85 -6.47 0.21 7.31
N GLY A 86 -6.70 0.15 8.63
CA GLY A 86 -7.30 -1.01 9.28
C GLY A 86 -8.71 -1.33 8.77
N ARG A 87 -9.56 -0.31 8.61
CA ARG A 87 -10.95 -0.45 8.10
C ARG A 87 -11.03 -0.93 6.66
N GLU A 88 -10.06 -0.57 5.85
CA GLU A 88 -9.96 -0.97 4.45
C GLU A 88 -9.25 -2.32 4.28
N GLY A 89 -8.68 -2.86 5.36
CA GLY A 89 -7.97 -4.15 5.36
C GLY A 89 -6.53 -4.08 4.87
N TYR A 90 -5.98 -2.87 4.74
CA TYR A 90 -4.56 -2.67 4.42
C TYR A 90 -3.68 -2.93 5.64
N ASP A 91 -2.43 -3.29 5.38
CA ASP A 91 -1.42 -3.44 6.43
C ASP A 91 -0.82 -2.08 6.77
N TRP A 92 -0.72 -1.79 8.07
CA TRP A 92 -0.06 -0.60 8.58
C TRP A 92 1.43 -0.88 8.78
N GLN A 93 2.28 0.05 8.34
CA GLN A 93 3.72 -0.09 8.41
C GLN A 93 4.26 0.52 9.71
N PRO A 94 5.16 -0.15 10.44
CA PRO A 94 5.77 0.36 11.68
C PRO A 94 6.89 1.38 11.37
N VAL A 95 6.55 2.44 10.65
CA VAL A 95 7.47 3.51 10.21
C VAL A 95 7.29 4.81 10.99
N CYS A 96 6.31 4.83 11.88
CA CYS A 96 5.97 6.00 12.69
C CYS A 96 6.90 6.16 13.89
N PRO A 97 7.06 7.39 14.42
CA PRO A 97 7.79 7.62 15.66
C PRO A 97 7.24 6.77 16.81
N LEU A 98 8.11 6.41 17.76
CA LEU A 98 7.71 5.66 18.95
C LEU A 98 6.79 6.48 19.86
N GLU A 99 6.89 7.81 19.83
CA GLU A 99 6.02 8.69 20.59
C GLU A 99 4.57 8.60 20.05
N GLY A 100 3.66 8.12 20.90
CA GLY A 100 2.25 7.95 20.53
C GLY A 100 1.94 6.71 19.69
N ILE A 101 2.90 5.79 19.51
CA ILE A 101 2.71 4.58 18.70
C ILE A 101 1.55 3.71 19.19
N GLU A 102 1.35 3.62 20.51
CA GLU A 102 0.26 2.85 21.13
C GLU A 102 -1.12 3.31 20.65
N LYS A 103 -1.33 4.62 20.52
CA LYS A 103 -2.60 5.19 20.01
C LYS A 103 -2.82 4.86 18.54
N LEU A 104 -1.73 4.88 17.74
CA LEU A 104 -1.81 4.51 16.33
C LEU A 104 -2.14 3.02 16.16
N GLU A 105 -1.50 2.16 16.95
CA GLU A 105 -1.77 0.72 16.96
C GLU A 105 -3.20 0.41 17.41
N GLU A 106 -3.68 1.10 18.46
CA GLU A 106 -5.05 0.98 18.91
C GLU A 106 -6.03 1.38 17.80
N ALA A 107 -5.84 2.55 17.19
CA ALA A 107 -6.69 3.02 16.08
C ALA A 107 -6.68 2.05 14.90
N TYR A 108 -5.51 1.53 14.51
CA TYR A 108 -5.39 0.49 13.48
C TYR A 108 -6.16 -0.77 13.85
N SER A 109 -5.98 -1.27 15.08
CA SER A 109 -6.64 -2.50 15.56
C SER A 109 -8.16 -2.37 15.56
N GLN A 110 -8.69 -1.21 15.97
CA GLN A 110 -10.11 -0.91 15.92
C GLN A 110 -10.63 -0.92 14.48
N GLY A 111 -9.89 -0.31 13.55
CA GLY A 111 -10.23 -0.37 12.12
C GLY A 111 -10.24 -1.82 11.61
N ARG A 112 -9.20 -2.58 11.92
CA ARG A 112 -9.04 -3.96 11.47
C ARG A 112 -10.12 -4.89 12.02
N TYR A 113 -10.56 -4.66 13.26
CA TYR A 113 -11.68 -5.38 13.86
C TYR A 113 -12.92 -5.31 12.97
N TYR A 114 -13.33 -4.11 12.56
CA TYR A 114 -14.52 -3.95 11.72
C TYR A 114 -14.34 -4.49 10.31
N TYR A 115 -13.14 -4.38 9.72
CA TYR A 115 -12.85 -5.02 8.44
C TYR A 115 -13.09 -6.53 8.51
N ILE A 116 -12.58 -7.19 9.56
CA ILE A 116 -12.77 -8.63 9.77
C ILE A 116 -14.25 -8.96 9.94
N ARG A 117 -14.99 -8.21 10.75
CA ARG A 117 -16.43 -8.42 10.95
C ARG A 117 -17.23 -8.27 9.66
N GLN A 118 -16.92 -7.25 8.86
CA GLN A 118 -17.60 -7.03 7.59
C GLN A 118 -17.32 -8.18 6.62
N ARG A 119 -16.05 -8.60 6.54
CA ARG A 119 -15.65 -9.76 5.73
C ARG A 119 -16.32 -11.06 6.19
N ASP A 120 -16.50 -11.27 7.50
CA ASP A 120 -17.23 -12.42 8.06
C ASP A 120 -18.69 -12.41 7.60
N LEU A 121 -19.36 -11.25 7.68
CA LEU A 121 -20.74 -11.09 7.23
C LEU A 121 -20.89 -11.30 5.72
N ASP A 122 -19.97 -10.76 4.93
CA ASP A 122 -19.99 -10.91 3.47
C ASP A 122 -19.78 -12.38 3.07
N TYR A 123 -18.91 -13.09 3.78
CA TYR A 123 -18.76 -14.53 3.61
C TYR A 123 -20.04 -15.31 3.95
N LEU A 124 -20.68 -15.01 5.09
CA LEU A 124 -21.93 -15.68 5.49
C LEU A 124 -23.11 -15.44 4.52
N ARG A 125 -23.08 -14.34 3.76
CA ARG A 125 -24.07 -14.03 2.73
C ARG A 125 -23.87 -14.81 1.43
N THR A 126 -22.73 -15.47 1.25
CA THR A 126 -22.50 -16.28 0.05
C THR A 126 -23.47 -17.47 0.01
N PRO A 127 -23.82 -18.02 -1.17
CA PRO A 127 -24.75 -19.15 -1.27
C PRO A 127 -24.27 -20.43 -0.57
N TYR A 128 -22.94 -20.58 -0.41
CA TYR A 128 -22.31 -21.75 0.20
C TYR A 128 -21.21 -21.33 1.20
N PRO A 129 -21.59 -20.71 2.33
CA PRO A 129 -20.64 -20.19 3.32
C PRO A 129 -19.98 -21.31 4.14
N PHE A 130 -20.32 -22.58 3.93
CA PHE A 130 -19.62 -23.72 4.53
C PHE A 130 -19.17 -24.75 3.48
N GLY A 131 -19.24 -24.35 2.20
CA GLY A 131 -18.91 -25.18 1.04
C GLY A 131 -19.96 -26.24 0.67
N TYR A 132 -20.17 -26.42 -0.64
CA TYR A 132 -20.55 -27.71 -1.23
C TYR A 132 -19.61 -27.95 -2.41
N GLY A 133 -18.56 -28.74 -2.17
CA GLY A 133 -17.58 -29.04 -3.21
C GLY A 133 -16.51 -30.00 -2.69
N PHE A 134 -16.60 -31.26 -3.14
CA PHE A 134 -15.48 -32.20 -3.04
C PHE A 134 -14.36 -31.69 -3.96
N GLY A 135 -13.43 -30.89 -3.43
CA GLY A 135 -12.32 -30.41 -4.24
C GLY A 135 -11.63 -29.19 -3.65
N ARG A 136 -10.40 -29.43 -3.22
CA ARG A 136 -9.31 -28.51 -2.86
C ARG A 136 -9.41 -27.09 -3.49
N PHE A 137 -8.90 -26.12 -2.72
CA PHE A 137 -8.53 -24.74 -3.09
C PHE A 137 -9.59 -23.65 -2.91
N ASP A 138 -9.96 -23.36 -1.65
CA ASP A 138 -10.27 -21.98 -1.28
C ASP A 138 -9.17 -21.45 -0.35
N TYR A 139 -8.37 -20.51 -0.86
CA TYR A 139 -7.21 -19.98 -0.16
C TYR A 139 -7.67 -19.03 0.94
N GLY A 140 -7.72 -19.55 2.16
CA GLY A 140 -7.19 -18.84 3.32
C GLY A 140 -8.15 -18.03 4.18
N TYR A 141 -9.42 -17.86 3.80
CA TYR A 141 -10.38 -17.24 4.71
C TYR A 141 -11.16 -18.26 5.54
N ARG A 142 -10.80 -18.38 6.82
CA ARG A 142 -11.59 -19.09 7.82
C ARG A 142 -12.34 -18.05 8.66
N PRO A 143 -13.63 -17.80 8.38
CA PRO A 143 -14.44 -17.02 9.29
C PRO A 143 -14.45 -17.73 10.63
N PHE A 144 -14.37 -16.95 11.70
CA PHE A 144 -14.34 -17.41 13.09
C PHE A 144 -13.05 -18.00 13.65
N GLY A 145 -11.95 -18.11 12.89
CA GLY A 145 -10.60 -18.26 13.47
C GLY A 145 -10.47 -19.25 14.63
N TYR A 146 -10.77 -20.53 14.42
CA TYR A 146 -10.29 -21.60 15.29
C TYR A 146 -9.63 -22.67 14.42
N ALA A 147 -8.30 -22.74 14.49
CA ALA A 147 -7.60 -23.97 14.26
C ALA A 147 -7.42 -24.60 15.66
N TRP A 148 -8.09 -25.73 15.90
CA TRP A 148 -7.70 -26.65 16.96
C TRP A 148 -6.48 -27.43 16.49
#